data_AF-A0A7J5WZF4-F1
#
_entry.id   AF-A0A7J5WZF4-F1
#
_cell.length_a   1.000
_cell.length_b   1.000
_cell.length_c   1.000
_cell.angle_alpha   90.00
_cell.angle_beta   90.00
_cell.angle_gamma   90.00
#
_symmetry.space_group_name_H-M   'P 1'
#
loop_
_entity.id
_entity.type
_entity.pdbx_description
1 polymer ?
#
loop_
_entity_poly.entity_id
_entity_poly.type
_entity_poly.pdbx_seq_one_letter_code
_entity_poly.pdbx_strand_id
1 'polypeptide(L)'
;MTSNSESATSADQPAPTIGPPDVIGTPLSPTATKVMVLGAGELGKEVVIAFQRLGVEVVAVDRYANAPGQQVAHHAEVIDMTDPDALLAVIDKHRPAYVVPEIEAIATAALVDVAERGIAEVIPTASAVVATMNREGIRRLADEELGLPTSPYLFADTLEELTVAARQIGFPCVVKPVMSSSGKGQSVLRGPDDVASAWETANTAGRVQGSRVIVEGFIEFDYEITLLTVRAIDPRTGVLTSHFCAPIGHRQINGDYVESWQPHEMSPDAHASATSIAARIATALGDGKLAGRGVFGVELFVKGDDVYFSEVSPRPHDTGLVTMATQRLSEFEMHARAILGLPVDVTLASPGASAVIYGQLDEPAIGFENVAAALAVPETDIRLFGKPESFHRRRMGVVTATADDVPAARERAVRAASLVSPVPGRAAVRKATVLPPPPPAPPRRPGPPPGHSAPPPGPSAAPPGAAGPPPGPIGPPPGRPVPPPGRPVPPPGPRPAPRPLGGPGGQRPIAPPGAPRPAGPPRSASPGQSPVMTSLVKTGDSADGAAPGSPVAGE
;
A
#
# COMPACT_ATOMS: atom_id res chain seq x y z
N MET A 1 37.59 -34.65 41.06
CA MET A 1 36.33 -34.93 40.36
C MET A 1 36.01 -33.73 39.51
N THR A 2 36.13 -33.85 38.18
CA THR A 2 35.80 -32.78 37.22
C THR A 2 34.32 -32.91 36.86
N SER A 3 33.48 -32.00 37.35
CA SER A 3 32.08 -31.91 36.93
C SER A 3 31.98 -31.08 35.66
N ASN A 4 31.64 -31.72 34.54
CA ASN A 4 31.28 -31.00 33.31
C ASN A 4 30.01 -30.17 33.57
N SER A 5 30.13 -28.85 33.51
CA SER A 5 28.99 -27.98 33.23
C SER A 5 28.80 -27.98 31.71
N GLU A 6 27.99 -28.90 31.20
CA GLU A 6 27.58 -28.87 29.79
C GLU A 6 26.76 -27.60 29.57
N SER A 7 27.33 -26.67 28.81
CA SER A 7 26.61 -25.51 28.29
C SER A 7 25.43 -26.01 27.47
N ALA A 8 24.21 -25.57 27.80
CA ALA A 8 23.04 -25.81 26.97
C ALA A 8 23.32 -25.27 25.56
N THR A 9 23.48 -26.19 24.60
CA THR A 9 23.80 -25.86 23.22
C THR A 9 22.61 -25.16 22.56
N SER A 10 22.86 -24.10 21.81
CA SER A 10 21.85 -23.28 21.13
C SER A 10 21.30 -23.98 19.86
N ALA A 11 20.97 -25.26 19.98
CA ALA A 11 20.88 -26.20 18.85
C ALA A 11 19.46 -26.57 18.40
N ASP A 12 18.42 -25.90 18.92
CA ASP A 12 17.02 -26.22 18.58
C ASP A 12 16.10 -24.97 18.57
N GLN A 13 16.58 -23.85 18.01
CA GLN A 13 15.65 -22.85 17.47
C GLN A 13 15.24 -23.31 16.06
N PRO A 14 13.95 -23.56 15.79
CA PRO A 14 13.51 -23.88 14.44
C PRO A 14 13.86 -22.71 13.51
N ALA A 15 14.37 -23.03 12.31
CA ALA A 15 14.68 -22.01 11.32
C ALA A 15 13.44 -21.14 11.04
N PRO A 16 13.59 -19.82 10.84
CA PRO A 16 12.46 -18.92 10.59
C PRO A 16 11.58 -19.44 9.46
N THR A 17 10.31 -19.69 9.77
CA THR A 17 9.32 -20.22 8.81
C THR A 17 8.87 -19.10 7.86
N ILE A 18 9.72 -18.78 6.89
CA ILE A 18 9.44 -17.81 5.83
C ILE A 18 8.59 -18.49 4.76
N GLY A 19 7.41 -17.95 4.49
CA GLY A 19 6.55 -18.43 3.41
C GLY A 19 5.06 -18.42 3.73
N PRO A 20 4.23 -18.84 2.76
CA PRO A 20 2.80 -19.04 2.98
C PRO A 20 2.52 -20.22 3.90
N PRO A 21 1.35 -20.27 4.57
CA PRO A 21 0.96 -21.41 5.39
C PRO A 21 0.38 -22.53 4.51
N ASP A 22 0.73 -23.79 4.81
CA ASP A 22 0.15 -24.96 4.12
C ASP A 22 -1.38 -25.06 4.31
N VAL A 23 -1.88 -24.56 5.45
CA VAL A 23 -3.28 -24.55 5.83
C VAL A 23 -3.62 -23.22 6.52
N ILE A 24 -4.69 -22.55 6.06
CA ILE A 24 -5.28 -21.44 6.80
C ILE A 24 -6.21 -22.03 7.87
N GLY A 25 -5.81 -21.94 9.14
CA GLY A 25 -6.57 -22.47 10.27
C GLY A 25 -7.54 -21.46 10.86
N THR A 26 -8.58 -21.96 11.54
CA THR A 26 -9.75 -21.16 11.97
C THR A 26 -9.41 -20.17 13.10
N PRO A 27 -9.88 -18.91 13.05
CA PRO A 27 -9.62 -17.94 14.11
C PRO A 27 -10.19 -18.37 15.47
N LEU A 28 -9.59 -17.84 16.54
CA LEU A 28 -9.94 -18.11 17.93
C LEU A 28 -9.82 -19.60 18.31
N SER A 29 -8.96 -20.34 17.61
CA SER A 29 -8.70 -21.76 17.84
C SER A 29 -7.20 -22.07 17.89
N PRO A 30 -6.77 -23.22 18.44
CA PRO A 30 -5.35 -23.59 18.49
C PRO A 30 -4.66 -23.75 17.13
N THR A 31 -5.40 -23.79 16.02
CA THR A 31 -4.84 -23.89 14.66
C THR A 31 -4.83 -22.57 13.91
N ALA A 32 -5.30 -21.47 14.51
CA ALA A 32 -5.49 -20.18 13.85
C ALA A 32 -4.22 -19.68 13.11
N THR A 33 -4.37 -19.36 11.82
CA THR A 33 -3.37 -18.54 11.13
C THR A 33 -3.53 -17.11 11.62
N LYS A 34 -2.51 -16.58 12.31
CA LYS A 34 -2.59 -15.28 12.99
C LYS A 34 -1.67 -14.24 12.35
N VAL A 35 -2.23 -13.05 12.09
CA VAL A 35 -1.51 -11.86 11.61
C VAL A 35 -1.58 -10.77 12.67
N MET A 36 -0.46 -10.08 12.90
CA MET A 36 -0.41 -8.84 13.66
C MET A 36 -0.22 -7.66 12.71
N VAL A 37 -1.14 -6.70 12.74
CA VAL A 37 -1.05 -5.46 11.95
C VAL A 37 -0.58 -4.33 12.87
N LEU A 38 0.56 -3.72 12.54
CA LEU A 38 1.17 -2.62 13.30
C LEU A 38 0.85 -1.28 12.64
N GLY A 39 -0.11 -0.54 13.21
CA GLY A 39 -0.71 0.65 12.61
C GLY A 39 -2.13 0.36 12.12
N ALA A 40 -3.12 0.39 13.01
CA ALA A 40 -4.52 0.10 12.70
C ALA A 40 -5.29 1.32 12.13
N GLY A 41 -4.65 2.09 11.23
CA GLY A 41 -5.25 3.22 10.52
C GLY A 41 -6.27 2.80 9.45
N GLU A 42 -6.63 3.72 8.55
CA GLU A 42 -7.60 3.43 7.47
C GLU A 42 -7.16 2.33 6.51
N LEU A 43 -5.88 2.26 6.14
CA LEU A 43 -5.33 1.21 5.28
C LEU A 43 -5.32 -0.13 6.02
N GLY A 44 -4.75 -0.13 7.24
CA GLY A 44 -4.79 -1.26 8.15
C GLY A 44 -6.20 -1.81 8.42
N LYS A 45 -7.26 -0.97 8.40
CA LYS A 45 -8.65 -1.43 8.50
C LYS A 45 -9.06 -2.31 7.33
N GLU A 46 -8.77 -1.89 6.10
CA GLU A 46 -9.11 -2.67 4.91
C GLU A 46 -8.21 -3.91 4.78
N VAL A 47 -6.94 -3.86 5.24
CA VAL A 47 -6.07 -5.04 5.38
C VAL A 47 -6.64 -6.04 6.39
N VAL A 48 -7.09 -5.58 7.57
CA VAL A 48 -7.76 -6.44 8.56
C VAL A 48 -9.02 -7.08 7.95
N ILE A 49 -9.83 -6.32 7.22
CA ILE A 49 -11.03 -6.84 6.53
C ILE A 49 -10.65 -7.88 5.46
N ALA A 50 -9.59 -7.65 4.69
CA ALA A 50 -9.10 -8.60 3.69
C ALA A 50 -8.64 -9.94 4.33
N PHE A 51 -7.96 -9.88 5.47
CA PHE A 51 -7.61 -11.08 6.25
C PHE A 51 -8.82 -11.77 6.87
N GLN A 52 -9.76 -11.02 7.47
CA GLN A 52 -11.02 -11.53 8.01
C GLN A 52 -11.82 -12.32 6.95
N ARG A 53 -11.90 -11.81 5.71
CA ARG A 53 -12.55 -12.50 4.56
C ARG A 53 -11.93 -13.84 4.20
N LEU A 54 -10.67 -14.07 4.58
CA LEU A 54 -9.93 -15.32 4.34
C LEU A 54 -9.90 -16.24 5.57
N GLY A 55 -10.57 -15.88 6.67
CA GLY A 55 -10.58 -16.66 7.91
C GLY A 55 -9.26 -16.60 8.67
N VAL A 56 -8.53 -15.49 8.58
CA VAL A 56 -7.29 -15.25 9.34
C VAL A 56 -7.60 -14.52 10.64
N GLU A 57 -6.97 -14.94 11.74
CA GLU A 57 -7.06 -14.24 13.02
C GLU A 57 -6.18 -12.99 12.99
N VAL A 58 -6.70 -11.85 13.46
CA VAL A 58 -6.00 -10.57 13.33
C VAL A 58 -5.91 -9.84 14.66
N VAL A 59 -4.69 -9.46 15.02
CA VAL A 59 -4.38 -8.56 16.14
C VAL A 59 -4.04 -7.18 15.56
N ALA A 60 -4.85 -6.18 15.86
CA ALA A 60 -4.63 -4.81 15.41
C ALA A 60 -3.98 -3.97 16.51
N VAL A 61 -2.77 -3.48 16.24
CA VAL A 61 -1.96 -2.68 17.17
C VAL A 61 -1.93 -1.23 16.71
N ASP A 62 -2.16 -0.28 17.62
CA ASP A 62 -1.97 1.16 17.35
C ASP A 62 -1.57 1.89 18.64
N ARG A 63 -1.16 3.16 18.52
CA ARG A 63 -0.81 4.02 19.67
C ARG A 63 -2.01 4.63 20.38
N TYR A 64 -3.23 4.35 19.92
CA TYR A 64 -4.47 4.87 20.49
C TYR A 64 -5.59 3.82 20.40
N ALA A 65 -6.55 3.89 21.33
CA ALA A 65 -7.68 2.99 21.39
C ALA A 65 -8.75 3.31 20.32
N ASN A 66 -9.48 2.27 19.89
CA ASN A 66 -10.53 2.32 18.88
C ASN A 66 -10.05 2.84 17.52
N ALA A 67 -8.79 2.59 17.18
CA ALA A 67 -8.24 2.86 15.84
C ALA A 67 -9.07 2.12 14.76
N PRO A 68 -9.19 2.66 13.53
CA PRO A 68 -10.06 2.12 12.48
C PRO A 68 -10.00 0.60 12.29
N GLY A 69 -8.81 -0.01 12.30
CA GLY A 69 -8.61 -1.47 12.17
C GLY A 69 -8.92 -2.27 13.44
N GLN A 70 -8.76 -1.68 14.64
CA GLN A 70 -9.15 -2.33 15.91
C GLN A 70 -10.67 -2.59 15.98
N GLN A 71 -11.47 -1.79 15.28
CA GLN A 71 -12.94 -1.92 15.23
C GLN A 71 -13.42 -3.17 14.47
N VAL A 72 -12.53 -3.83 13.72
CA VAL A 72 -12.83 -4.99 12.84
C VAL A 72 -11.86 -6.16 13.07
N ALA A 73 -10.96 -6.06 14.04
CA ALA A 73 -10.00 -7.10 14.40
C ALA A 73 -10.58 -8.11 15.40
N HIS A 74 -9.90 -9.24 15.57
CA HIS A 74 -10.23 -10.20 16.63
C HIS A 74 -9.71 -9.72 17.99
N HIS A 75 -8.51 -9.11 17.99
CA HIS A 75 -7.86 -8.53 19.16
C HIS A 75 -7.38 -7.12 18.85
N ALA A 76 -7.37 -6.26 19.88
CA ALA A 76 -6.87 -4.90 19.80
C ALA A 76 -5.85 -4.66 20.92
N GLU A 77 -4.72 -4.06 20.60
CA GLU A 77 -3.67 -3.71 21.55
C GLU A 77 -3.28 -2.24 21.36
N VAL A 78 -3.01 -1.56 22.48
CA VAL A 78 -2.66 -0.13 22.51
C VAL A 78 -1.29 0.02 23.17
N ILE A 79 -0.26 0.28 22.37
CA ILE A 79 1.12 0.43 22.82
C ILE A 79 1.81 1.58 22.06
N ASP A 80 2.88 2.12 22.63
CA ASP A 80 3.84 2.86 21.81
C ASP A 80 4.63 1.83 20.97
N MET A 81 4.42 1.82 19.66
CA MET A 81 5.13 0.91 18.75
C MET A 81 6.59 1.32 18.52
N THR A 82 7.01 2.51 18.99
CA THR A 82 8.42 2.94 18.99
C THR A 82 9.20 2.47 20.22
N ASP A 83 8.50 1.95 21.24
CA ASP A 83 9.10 1.22 22.36
C ASP A 83 9.38 -0.24 21.94
N PRO A 84 10.66 -0.68 21.87
CA PRO A 84 11.00 -2.04 21.46
C PRO A 84 10.53 -3.10 22.47
N ASP A 85 10.52 -2.81 23.77
CA ASP A 85 10.12 -3.77 24.80
C ASP A 85 8.61 -3.99 24.77
N ALA A 86 7.83 -2.92 24.58
CA ALA A 86 6.38 -3.00 24.40
C ALA A 86 6.01 -3.78 23.11
N LEU A 87 6.74 -3.55 22.01
CA LEU A 87 6.53 -4.26 20.75
C LEU A 87 6.87 -5.75 20.84
N LEU A 88 7.99 -6.10 21.48
CA LEU A 88 8.36 -7.50 21.71
C LEU A 88 7.35 -8.20 22.63
N ALA A 89 6.92 -7.53 23.71
CA ALA A 89 5.94 -8.08 24.64
C ALA A 89 4.57 -8.39 23.98
N VAL A 90 4.09 -7.54 23.06
CA VAL A 90 2.82 -7.82 22.35
C VAL A 90 2.97 -8.95 21.33
N ILE A 91 4.12 -9.05 20.64
CA ILE A 91 4.42 -10.14 19.70
C ILE A 91 4.52 -11.48 20.46
N ASP A 92 5.21 -11.53 21.59
CA ASP A 92 5.31 -12.75 22.41
C ASP A 92 3.97 -13.14 23.06
N LYS A 93 3.15 -12.16 23.48
CA LYS A 93 1.78 -12.40 23.99
C LYS A 93 0.89 -13.10 22.96
N HIS A 94 0.95 -12.66 21.70
CA HIS A 94 0.02 -13.11 20.67
C HIS A 94 0.53 -14.25 19.80
N ARG A 95 1.85 -14.39 19.66
CA ARG A 95 2.53 -15.36 18.78
C ARG A 95 1.96 -15.35 17.34
N PRO A 96 1.97 -14.20 16.64
CA PRO A 96 1.51 -14.14 15.25
C PRO A 96 2.46 -14.92 14.33
N ALA A 97 1.93 -15.48 13.23
CA ALA A 97 2.75 -16.05 12.17
C ALA A 97 3.38 -14.94 11.31
N TYR A 98 2.64 -13.84 11.09
CA TYR A 98 3.07 -12.70 10.29
C TYR A 98 2.94 -11.39 11.07
N VAL A 99 3.93 -10.53 10.97
CA VAL A 99 3.90 -9.14 11.45
C VAL A 99 3.88 -8.20 10.23
N VAL A 100 2.85 -7.36 10.14
CA VAL A 100 2.56 -6.51 8.97
C VAL A 100 2.56 -5.03 9.38
N PRO A 101 3.65 -4.30 9.14
CA PRO A 101 3.75 -2.86 9.36
C PRO A 101 2.96 -2.03 8.35
N GLU A 102 2.02 -1.22 8.84
CA GLU A 102 1.20 -0.28 8.05
C GLU A 102 1.62 1.19 8.23
N ILE A 103 2.64 1.47 9.06
CA ILE A 103 3.16 2.83 9.32
C ILE A 103 4.68 2.84 9.50
N GLU A 104 5.31 4.01 9.45
CA GLU A 104 6.76 4.19 9.57
C GLU A 104 7.26 4.36 11.02
N ALA A 105 6.37 4.58 11.99
CA ALA A 105 6.74 4.90 13.38
C ALA A 105 6.72 3.64 14.26
N ILE A 106 7.69 2.75 14.03
CA ILE A 106 7.82 1.44 14.72
C ILE A 106 9.29 1.19 15.08
N ALA A 107 9.55 0.50 16.18
CA ALA A 107 10.88 0.03 16.60
C ALA A 107 11.45 -1.03 15.64
N THR A 108 12.09 -0.59 14.55
CA THR A 108 12.60 -1.49 13.50
C THR A 108 13.63 -2.50 13.97
N ALA A 109 14.49 -2.13 14.93
CA ALA A 109 15.47 -3.06 15.50
C ALA A 109 14.79 -4.28 16.14
N ALA A 110 13.68 -4.09 16.87
CA ALA A 110 12.90 -5.19 17.42
C ALA A 110 12.23 -6.05 16.32
N LEU A 111 11.87 -5.47 15.17
CA LEU A 111 11.38 -6.25 14.02
C LEU A 111 12.50 -7.07 13.35
N VAL A 112 13.74 -6.56 13.32
CA VAL A 112 14.91 -7.32 12.88
C VAL A 112 15.14 -8.49 13.84
N ASP A 113 15.17 -8.26 15.15
CA ASP A 113 15.30 -9.32 16.16
C ASP A 113 14.21 -10.39 16.05
N VAL A 114 12.95 -9.99 15.80
CA VAL A 114 11.81 -10.91 15.59
C VAL A 114 12.01 -11.80 14.36
N ALA A 115 12.51 -11.23 13.25
CA ALA A 115 12.78 -11.97 12.02
C ALA A 115 14.00 -12.90 12.16
N GLU A 116 15.11 -12.41 12.72
CA GLU A 116 16.35 -13.18 12.90
C GLU A 116 16.15 -14.36 13.87
N ARG A 117 15.36 -14.16 14.94
CA ARG A 117 15.01 -15.22 15.92
C ARG A 117 13.86 -16.12 15.46
N GLY A 118 13.31 -15.91 14.25
CA GLY A 118 12.19 -16.69 13.71
C GLY A 118 10.91 -16.68 14.55
N ILE A 119 10.65 -15.59 15.26
CA ILE A 119 9.45 -15.44 16.10
C ILE A 119 8.19 -15.27 15.24
N ALA A 120 8.32 -14.50 14.15
CA ALA A 120 7.29 -14.29 13.14
C ALA A 120 7.94 -13.83 11.81
N GLU A 121 7.29 -14.05 10.67
CA GLU A 121 7.72 -13.44 9.41
C GLU A 121 7.30 -11.97 9.37
N VAL A 122 8.27 -11.05 9.29
CA VAL A 122 8.02 -9.61 9.11
C VAL A 122 7.80 -9.33 7.63
N ILE A 123 6.65 -8.75 7.29
CA ILE A 123 6.24 -8.44 5.93
C ILE A 123 6.66 -7.01 5.54
N PRO A 124 7.14 -6.77 4.30
CA PRO A 124 7.53 -7.78 3.31
C PRO A 124 8.89 -8.41 3.65
N THR A 125 9.78 -7.65 4.31
CA THR A 125 10.93 -8.11 5.11
C THR A 125 11.25 -7.08 6.19
N ALA A 126 11.93 -7.48 7.29
CA ALA A 126 12.45 -6.51 8.26
C ALA A 126 13.46 -5.52 7.64
N SER A 127 14.29 -5.97 6.67
CA SER A 127 15.22 -5.10 5.94
C SER A 127 14.51 -4.05 5.08
N ALA A 128 13.38 -4.39 4.46
CA ALA A 128 12.58 -3.45 3.68
C ALA A 128 11.99 -2.37 4.59
N VAL A 129 11.46 -2.76 5.75
CA VAL A 129 10.92 -1.85 6.76
C VAL A 129 12.01 -0.88 7.25
N VAL A 130 13.21 -1.37 7.58
CA VAL A 130 14.37 -0.53 7.94
C VAL A 130 14.73 0.44 6.81
N ALA A 131 14.81 -0.05 5.56
CA ALA A 131 15.23 0.75 4.42
C ALA A 131 14.24 1.88 4.09
N THR A 132 12.93 1.63 4.14
CA THR A 132 11.90 2.59 3.73
C THR A 132 11.47 3.57 4.81
N MET A 133 11.69 3.26 6.09
CA MET A 133 11.38 4.20 7.19
C MET A 133 12.35 5.39 7.25
N ASN A 134 13.55 5.26 6.70
CA ASN A 134 14.55 6.32 6.60
C ASN A 134 14.79 6.70 5.13
N ARG A 135 14.52 7.96 4.77
CA ARG A 135 14.71 8.47 3.40
C ARG A 135 16.14 8.28 2.88
N GLU A 136 17.15 8.28 3.75
CA GLU A 136 18.53 7.97 3.36
C GLU A 136 18.70 6.51 2.93
N GLY A 137 18.14 5.56 3.68
CA GLY A 137 18.25 4.14 3.38
C GLY A 137 17.67 3.81 2.01
N ILE A 138 16.41 4.21 1.77
CA ILE A 138 15.74 3.93 0.50
C ILE A 138 16.33 4.72 -0.68
N ARG A 139 16.82 5.95 -0.46
CA ARG A 139 17.42 6.74 -1.54
C ARG A 139 18.78 6.18 -1.96
N ARG A 140 19.64 5.78 -1.01
CA ARG A 140 20.91 5.10 -1.33
C ARG A 140 20.69 3.76 -2.00
N LEU A 141 19.73 2.96 -1.53
CA LEU A 141 19.36 1.71 -2.19
C LEU A 141 18.91 1.95 -3.64
N ALA A 142 18.08 2.96 -3.89
CA ALA A 142 17.59 3.28 -5.23
C ALA A 142 18.70 3.80 -6.17
N ASP A 143 19.50 4.77 -5.72
CA ASP A 143 20.48 5.47 -6.55
C ASP A 143 21.86 4.78 -6.57
N GLU A 144 22.45 4.53 -5.40
CA GLU A 144 23.84 4.08 -5.25
C GLU A 144 23.99 2.57 -5.50
N GLU A 145 23.05 1.76 -5.01
CA GLU A 145 23.09 0.30 -5.17
C GLU A 145 22.41 -0.18 -6.46
N LEU A 146 21.24 0.39 -6.78
CA LEU A 146 20.46 -0.02 -7.96
C LEU A 146 20.68 0.87 -9.19
N GLY A 147 21.16 2.11 -9.08
CA GLY A 147 21.25 3.00 -10.25
C GLY A 147 19.89 3.24 -10.92
N LEU A 148 18.85 3.46 -10.12
CA LEU A 148 17.55 3.97 -10.57
C LEU A 148 17.67 5.48 -10.77
N PRO A 149 17.04 6.09 -11.79
CA PRO A 149 16.99 7.55 -11.88
C PRO A 149 16.25 8.11 -10.66
N THR A 150 16.86 9.04 -9.94
CA THR A 150 16.26 9.76 -8.80
C THR A 150 16.43 11.27 -8.97
N SER A 151 15.78 12.08 -8.12
CA SER A 151 16.17 13.48 -7.96
C SER A 151 17.58 13.58 -7.37
N PRO A 152 18.46 14.47 -7.87
CA PRO A 152 19.80 14.62 -7.29
C PRO A 152 19.66 15.06 -5.84
N TYR A 153 20.45 14.47 -4.93
CA TYR A 153 20.26 14.64 -3.49
C TYR A 153 21.55 14.79 -2.71
N LEU A 154 21.45 15.44 -1.55
CA LEU A 154 22.48 15.53 -0.52
C LEU A 154 21.82 15.41 0.86
N PHE A 155 22.61 15.08 1.88
CA PHE A 155 22.17 15.11 3.28
C PHE A 155 22.87 16.23 4.05
N ALA A 156 22.21 16.72 5.09
CA ALA A 156 22.78 17.70 6.02
C ALA A 156 22.31 17.39 7.46
N ASP A 157 23.24 17.48 8.42
CA ASP A 157 23.00 17.33 9.86
C ASP A 157 22.96 18.69 10.59
N THR A 158 23.32 19.79 9.90
CA THR A 158 23.34 21.18 10.41
C THR A 158 22.76 22.20 9.40
N LEU A 159 22.44 23.41 9.87
CA LEU A 159 21.98 24.52 9.03
C LEU A 159 23.05 24.98 8.03
N GLU A 160 24.32 24.96 8.45
CA GLU A 160 25.48 25.29 7.64
C GLU A 160 25.65 24.28 6.49
N GLU A 161 25.56 22.99 6.80
CA GLU A 161 25.57 21.92 5.79
C GLU A 161 24.37 22.02 4.85
N LEU A 162 23.17 22.29 5.36
CA LEU A 162 21.98 22.50 4.53
C LEU A 162 22.19 23.68 3.57
N THR A 163 22.78 24.77 4.04
CA THR A 163 23.10 25.95 3.22
C THR A 163 24.07 25.62 2.09
N VAL A 164 25.08 24.76 2.35
CA VAL A 164 26.02 24.28 1.33
C VAL A 164 25.31 23.32 0.36
N ALA A 165 24.57 22.36 0.87
CA ALA A 165 23.87 21.35 0.08
C ALA A 165 22.82 21.97 -0.87
N ALA A 166 21.98 22.88 -0.37
CA ALA A 166 20.98 23.59 -1.20
C ALA A 166 21.63 24.41 -2.33
N ARG A 167 22.81 25.01 -2.08
CA ARG A 167 23.58 25.71 -3.13
C ARG A 167 24.23 24.77 -4.15
N GLN A 168 24.60 23.56 -3.75
CA GLN A 168 25.17 22.54 -4.64
C GLN A 168 24.12 21.85 -5.50
N ILE A 169 22.95 21.55 -4.94
CA ILE A 169 21.77 21.04 -5.66
C ILE A 169 21.19 22.10 -6.59
N GLY A 170 21.20 23.37 -6.17
CA GLY A 170 20.57 24.48 -6.87
C GLY A 170 19.13 24.73 -6.41
N PHE A 171 18.51 25.77 -6.96
CA PHE A 171 17.14 26.16 -6.65
C PHE A 171 16.27 26.14 -7.93
N PRO A 172 14.99 25.72 -7.85
CA PRO A 172 14.32 25.24 -6.64
C PRO A 172 14.80 23.85 -6.18
N CYS A 173 14.75 23.63 -4.87
CA CYS A 173 15.01 22.34 -4.24
C CYS A 173 14.01 22.06 -3.11
N VAL A 174 13.97 20.82 -2.63
CA VAL A 174 13.05 20.34 -1.60
C VAL A 174 13.84 19.81 -0.42
N VAL A 175 13.54 20.31 0.78
CA VAL A 175 14.13 19.82 2.03
C VAL A 175 13.10 18.97 2.76
N LYS A 176 13.49 17.79 3.25
CA LYS A 176 12.64 16.87 4.01
C LYS A 176 13.42 16.29 5.21
N PRO A 177 12.84 16.12 6.41
CA PRO A 177 13.43 15.31 7.46
C PRO A 177 13.59 13.86 6.98
N VAL A 178 14.69 13.17 7.30
CA VAL A 178 14.88 11.79 6.82
C VAL A 178 13.90 10.77 7.45
N MET A 179 13.33 11.09 8.61
CA MET A 179 12.30 10.30 9.31
C MET A 179 10.94 11.05 9.28
N SER A 180 10.29 11.14 8.12
CA SER A 180 8.98 11.80 7.97
C SER A 180 8.08 11.18 6.90
N SER A 181 6.77 11.24 7.15
CA SER A 181 5.70 10.81 6.22
C SER A 181 4.63 11.91 6.05
N SER A 182 3.92 11.86 4.91
CA SER A 182 2.87 12.83 4.49
C SER A 182 3.34 14.29 4.47
N GLY A 183 4.52 14.55 3.89
CA GLY A 183 5.10 15.89 3.72
C GLY A 183 5.37 16.68 5.01
N LYS A 184 5.28 16.08 6.19
CA LYS A 184 5.52 16.78 7.46
C LYS A 184 6.98 17.21 7.59
N GLY A 185 7.20 18.50 7.79
CA GLY A 185 8.53 19.12 7.81
C GLY A 185 9.13 19.38 6.43
N GLN A 186 8.41 19.06 5.34
CA GLN A 186 8.89 19.34 3.98
C GLN A 186 8.77 20.83 3.65
N SER A 187 9.78 21.38 2.97
CA SER A 187 9.77 22.74 2.43
C SER A 187 10.29 22.76 1.00
N VAL A 188 9.71 23.61 0.15
CA VAL A 188 10.23 23.90 -1.20
C VAL A 188 10.95 25.25 -1.15
N LEU A 189 12.26 25.21 -1.34
CA LEU A 189 13.14 26.37 -1.33
C LEU A 189 13.26 26.88 -2.77
N ARG A 190 12.93 28.16 -2.98
CA ARG A 190 13.05 28.88 -4.25
C ARG A 190 14.32 29.72 -4.30
N GLY A 191 14.91 30.02 -3.15
CA GLY A 191 16.22 30.68 -3.06
C GLY A 191 16.90 30.51 -1.71
N PRO A 192 18.08 31.13 -1.52
CA PRO A 192 18.87 31.02 -0.30
C PRO A 192 18.14 31.50 0.97
N ASP A 193 17.21 32.44 0.84
CA ASP A 193 16.48 33.03 1.98
C ASP A 193 15.48 32.04 2.62
N ASP A 194 15.06 30.99 1.88
CA ASP A 194 14.17 29.95 2.39
C ASP A 194 14.88 28.91 3.27
N VAL A 195 16.23 28.91 3.31
CA VAL A 195 17.01 27.83 3.95
C VAL A 195 16.80 27.77 5.47
N ALA A 196 16.80 28.92 6.15
CA ALA A 196 16.68 28.97 7.61
C ALA A 196 15.28 28.54 8.09
N SER A 197 14.23 28.99 7.41
CA SER A 197 12.85 28.61 7.73
C SER A 197 12.54 27.15 7.39
N ALA A 198 13.13 26.62 6.31
CA ALA A 198 13.07 25.20 5.98
C ALA A 198 13.75 24.32 7.04
N TRP A 199 14.93 24.73 7.55
CA TRP A 199 15.63 24.05 8.63
C TRP A 199 14.80 23.98 9.92
N GLU A 200 14.21 25.09 10.33
CA GLU A 200 13.36 25.16 11.51
C GLU A 200 12.08 24.33 11.33
N THR A 201 11.45 24.39 10.15
CA THR A 201 10.29 23.58 9.79
C THR A 201 10.59 22.08 9.83
N ALA A 202 11.75 21.65 9.33
CA ALA A 202 12.17 20.25 9.36
C ALA A 202 12.41 19.74 10.79
N ASN A 203 13.12 20.53 11.62
CA ASN A 203 13.45 20.16 12.99
C ASN A 203 12.25 20.19 13.96
N THR A 204 11.26 21.06 13.72
CA THR A 204 10.07 21.19 14.59
C THR A 204 8.94 20.21 14.24
N ALA A 205 8.91 19.69 13.01
CA ALA A 205 7.85 18.78 12.55
C ALA A 205 8.20 17.28 12.67
N GLY A 206 9.46 16.94 12.97
CA GLY A 206 9.91 15.56 13.17
C GLY A 206 9.28 14.91 14.41
N ARG A 207 8.89 13.62 14.31
CA ARG A 207 8.39 12.84 15.47
C ARG A 207 9.51 12.35 16.39
N VAL A 208 10.75 12.41 15.92
CA VAL A 208 11.99 12.08 16.64
C VAL A 208 12.87 13.32 16.57
N GLN A 209 13.50 13.71 17.69
CA GLN A 209 14.51 14.77 17.67
C GLN A 209 15.77 14.26 16.97
N GLY A 210 15.94 14.60 15.70
CA GLY A 210 17.10 14.27 14.89
C GLY A 210 17.22 15.24 13.73
N SER A 211 18.38 15.90 13.60
CA SER A 211 18.57 17.05 12.72
C SER A 211 18.81 16.71 11.24
N ARG A 212 18.91 15.43 10.89
CA ARG A 212 19.28 15.01 9.54
C ARG A 212 18.15 15.23 8.54
N VAL A 213 18.44 16.00 7.49
CA VAL A 213 17.53 16.26 6.37
C VAL A 213 18.13 15.76 5.06
N ILE A 214 17.27 15.41 4.11
CA ILE A 214 17.62 15.27 2.70
C ILE A 214 17.26 16.56 1.96
N VAL A 215 18.14 16.98 1.06
CA VAL A 215 17.95 18.07 0.11
C VAL A 215 17.87 17.45 -1.29
N GLU A 216 16.73 17.57 -1.95
CA GLU A 216 16.49 16.99 -3.28
C GLU A 216 16.32 18.10 -4.33
N GLY A 217 16.90 17.93 -5.51
CA GLY A 217 16.63 18.80 -6.65
C GLY A 217 15.17 18.71 -7.07
N PHE A 218 14.54 19.86 -7.35
CA PHE A 218 13.14 19.88 -7.75
C PHE A 218 12.97 19.33 -9.18
N ILE A 219 12.26 18.22 -9.32
CA ILE A 219 11.90 17.68 -10.63
C ILE A 219 10.68 18.43 -11.15
N GLU A 220 10.85 19.17 -12.23
CA GLU A 220 9.75 19.75 -13.02
C GLU A 220 9.06 18.64 -13.83
N PHE A 221 8.28 17.79 -13.18
CA PHE A 221 7.54 16.69 -13.80
C PHE A 221 6.22 17.18 -14.44
N ASP A 222 5.73 16.43 -15.43
CA ASP A 222 4.41 16.63 -16.03
C ASP A 222 3.31 16.05 -15.14
N TYR A 223 3.59 14.89 -14.52
CA TYR A 223 2.70 14.22 -13.56
C TYR A 223 3.44 13.32 -12.58
N GLU A 224 2.75 12.97 -11.50
CA GLU A 224 3.15 12.00 -10.47
C GLU A 224 2.22 10.78 -10.50
N ILE A 225 2.77 9.59 -10.30
CA ILE A 225 2.01 8.34 -10.17
C ILE A 225 2.47 7.49 -8.99
N THR A 226 1.55 6.66 -8.51
CA THR A 226 1.86 5.45 -7.74
C THR A 226 1.70 4.23 -8.66
N LEU A 227 2.76 3.45 -8.85
CA LEU A 227 2.69 2.16 -9.55
C LEU A 227 2.63 1.02 -8.53
N LEU A 228 1.40 0.65 -8.13
CA LEU A 228 1.17 -0.46 -7.20
C LEU A 228 1.73 -1.77 -7.78
N THR A 229 2.78 -2.26 -7.14
CA THR A 229 3.53 -3.44 -7.54
C THR A 229 3.29 -4.54 -6.52
N VAL A 230 2.69 -5.65 -6.95
CA VAL A 230 2.34 -6.78 -6.09
C VAL A 230 3.36 -7.89 -6.28
N ARG A 231 4.12 -8.22 -5.23
CA ARG A 231 5.00 -9.39 -5.23
C ARG A 231 4.26 -10.57 -4.60
N ALA A 232 3.90 -11.55 -5.42
CA ALA A 232 3.13 -12.72 -5.01
C ALA A 232 3.69 -14.00 -5.63
N ILE A 233 3.38 -15.16 -5.04
CA ILE A 233 3.80 -16.47 -5.57
C ILE A 233 2.84 -16.87 -6.70
N ASP A 234 3.35 -17.18 -7.89
CA ASP A 234 2.53 -17.81 -8.94
C ASP A 234 2.21 -19.25 -8.51
N PRO A 235 0.92 -19.60 -8.30
CA PRO A 235 0.51 -20.91 -7.78
C PRO A 235 0.87 -22.08 -8.70
N ARG A 236 1.19 -21.82 -9.97
CA ARG A 236 1.54 -22.84 -10.97
C ARG A 236 3.02 -23.20 -10.96
N THR A 237 3.87 -22.29 -10.48
CA THR A 237 5.34 -22.42 -10.53
C THR A 237 5.99 -22.44 -9.14
N GLY A 238 5.30 -21.93 -8.11
CA GLY A 238 5.86 -21.71 -6.78
C GLY A 238 6.89 -20.56 -6.73
N VAL A 239 7.02 -19.76 -7.79
CA VAL A 239 8.00 -18.68 -7.89
C VAL A 239 7.37 -17.34 -7.52
N LEU A 240 8.08 -16.55 -6.72
CA LEU A 240 7.71 -15.17 -6.40
C LEU A 240 7.89 -14.26 -7.62
N THR A 241 6.79 -13.68 -8.11
CA THR A 241 6.72 -12.81 -9.29
C THR A 241 6.16 -11.44 -8.95
N SER A 242 6.55 -10.42 -9.73
CA SER A 242 6.01 -9.06 -9.63
C SER A 242 4.88 -8.87 -10.64
N HIS A 243 3.74 -8.36 -10.17
CA HIS A 243 2.57 -8.00 -10.94
C HIS A 243 2.33 -6.50 -10.79
N PHE A 244 1.91 -5.82 -11.86
CA PHE A 244 1.77 -4.36 -11.88
C PHE A 244 0.32 -4.00 -12.13
N CYS A 245 -0.24 -3.18 -11.25
CA CYS A 245 -1.54 -2.57 -11.50
C CYS A 245 -1.42 -1.52 -12.61
N ALA A 246 -2.54 -1.10 -13.21
CA ALA A 246 -2.51 0.07 -14.07
C ALA A 246 -2.05 1.30 -13.25
N PRO A 247 -1.27 2.25 -13.84
CA PRO A 247 -0.74 3.41 -13.12
C PRO A 247 -1.83 4.19 -12.40
N ILE A 248 -1.58 4.60 -11.16
CA ILE A 248 -2.50 5.43 -10.38
C ILE A 248 -1.97 6.86 -10.38
N GLY A 249 -2.66 7.75 -11.08
CA GLY A 249 -2.39 9.19 -11.01
C GLY A 249 -2.93 9.76 -9.72
N HIS A 250 -2.28 10.78 -9.17
CA HIS A 250 -2.76 11.46 -7.99
C HIS A 250 -2.48 12.96 -8.02
N ARG A 251 -3.05 13.65 -7.04
CA ARG A 251 -2.81 15.06 -6.79
C ARG A 251 -2.57 15.29 -5.31
N GLN A 252 -1.36 15.71 -4.97
CA GLN A 252 -1.03 16.16 -3.61
C GLN A 252 -1.35 17.64 -3.39
N ILE A 253 -1.79 17.99 -2.18
CA ILE A 253 -1.88 19.37 -1.67
C ILE A 253 -1.21 19.40 -0.30
N ASN A 254 -0.10 20.14 -0.20
CA ASN A 254 0.66 20.33 1.05
C ASN A 254 1.03 18.99 1.73
N GLY A 255 1.48 17.98 0.97
CA GLY A 255 1.94 16.69 1.49
C GLY A 255 0.86 15.62 1.74
N ASP A 256 -0.41 15.93 1.52
CA ASP A 256 -1.51 14.94 1.52
C ASP A 256 -1.98 14.70 0.07
N TYR A 257 -2.19 13.46 -0.37
CA TYR A 257 -3.05 13.23 -1.53
C TYR A 257 -4.50 13.60 -1.18
N VAL A 258 -5.16 14.30 -2.11
CA VAL A 258 -6.58 14.69 -2.00
C VAL A 258 -7.48 13.94 -2.98
N GLU A 259 -6.89 13.42 -4.05
CA GLU A 259 -7.55 12.77 -5.17
C GLU A 259 -6.59 11.79 -5.84
N SER A 260 -7.09 10.63 -6.27
CA SER A 260 -6.37 9.67 -7.12
C SER A 260 -7.27 9.09 -8.19
N TRP A 261 -6.69 8.59 -9.29
CA TRP A 261 -7.44 7.98 -10.39
C TRP A 261 -6.65 6.87 -11.08
N GLN A 262 -7.37 5.91 -11.65
CA GLN A 262 -6.80 4.78 -12.38
C GLN A 262 -7.67 4.48 -13.62
N PRO A 263 -7.07 4.25 -14.80
CA PRO A 263 -5.64 4.33 -15.11
C PRO A 263 -5.18 5.78 -15.32
N HIS A 264 -3.92 6.08 -15.04
CA HIS A 264 -3.25 7.27 -15.60
C HIS A 264 -2.72 6.93 -16.99
N GLU A 265 -2.90 7.83 -17.96
CA GLU A 265 -2.39 7.66 -19.32
C GLU A 265 -0.89 7.97 -19.38
N MET A 266 -0.11 7.09 -19.98
CA MET A 266 1.34 7.21 -20.10
C MET A 266 1.78 6.81 -21.50
N SER A 267 2.93 7.32 -21.95
CA SER A 267 3.58 6.76 -23.14
C SER A 267 4.00 5.29 -22.86
N PRO A 268 4.11 4.44 -23.90
CA PRO A 268 4.61 3.08 -23.73
C PRO A 268 6.02 3.02 -23.11
N ASP A 269 6.87 3.98 -23.43
CA ASP A 269 8.26 4.04 -22.96
C ASP A 269 8.36 4.50 -21.50
N ALA A 270 7.58 5.52 -21.10
CA ALA A 270 7.44 5.89 -19.69
C ALA A 270 6.86 4.73 -18.87
N HIS A 271 5.82 4.05 -19.37
CA HIS A 271 5.21 2.92 -18.67
C HIS A 271 6.19 1.73 -18.51
N ALA A 272 6.99 1.44 -19.55
CA ALA A 272 8.03 0.41 -19.48
C ALA A 272 9.14 0.78 -18.47
N SER A 273 9.59 2.04 -18.46
CA SER A 273 10.57 2.55 -17.50
C SER A 273 10.05 2.51 -16.06
N ALA A 274 8.82 2.97 -15.82
CA ALA A 274 8.13 2.89 -14.53
C ALA A 274 8.03 1.44 -14.03
N THR A 275 7.59 0.52 -14.89
CA THR A 275 7.51 -0.91 -14.59
C THR A 275 8.88 -1.50 -14.22
N SER A 276 9.93 -1.14 -14.97
CA SER A 276 11.30 -1.59 -14.70
C SER A 276 11.84 -1.08 -13.36
N ILE A 277 11.65 0.21 -13.07
CA ILE A 277 12.04 0.83 -11.79
C ILE A 277 11.31 0.13 -10.63
N ALA A 278 9.99 0.00 -10.73
CA ALA A 278 9.16 -0.62 -9.70
C ALA A 278 9.50 -2.11 -9.47
N ALA A 279 9.77 -2.86 -10.55
CA ALA A 279 10.23 -4.24 -10.45
C ALA A 279 11.54 -4.36 -9.67
N ARG A 280 12.52 -3.49 -9.96
CA ARG A 280 13.86 -3.53 -9.37
C ARG A 280 13.83 -3.17 -7.89
N ILE A 281 13.17 -2.07 -7.52
CA ILE A 281 13.11 -1.64 -6.11
C ILE A 281 12.30 -2.62 -5.26
N ALA A 282 11.13 -3.09 -5.73
CA ALA A 282 10.33 -4.07 -5.00
C ALA A 282 11.07 -5.42 -4.87
N THR A 283 11.90 -5.81 -5.85
CA THR A 283 12.73 -7.02 -5.77
C THR A 283 13.81 -6.89 -4.69
N ALA A 284 14.52 -5.75 -4.65
CA ALA A 284 15.57 -5.47 -3.67
C ALA A 284 15.04 -5.38 -2.22
N LEU A 285 13.79 -4.95 -2.05
CA LEU A 285 13.05 -4.98 -0.77
C LEU A 285 12.52 -6.40 -0.41
N GLY A 286 13.26 -7.44 -0.79
CA GLY A 286 12.97 -8.84 -0.46
C GLY A 286 14.19 -9.74 -0.67
N ASP A 287 14.03 -11.06 -0.49
CA ASP A 287 15.14 -12.03 -0.60
C ASP A 287 15.30 -12.64 -2.02
N GLY A 288 14.42 -12.25 -2.96
CA GLY A 288 14.36 -12.77 -4.32
C GLY A 288 13.83 -14.21 -4.45
N LYS A 289 13.30 -14.82 -3.38
CA LYS A 289 12.82 -16.21 -3.32
C LYS A 289 11.42 -16.32 -2.75
N LEU A 290 11.27 -16.10 -1.44
CA LEU A 290 10.02 -16.25 -0.70
C LEU A 290 9.70 -14.99 0.09
N ALA A 291 10.68 -14.37 0.76
CA ALA A 291 10.48 -13.11 1.46
C ALA A 291 10.37 -11.92 0.49
N GLY A 292 9.73 -10.83 0.91
CA GLY A 292 9.41 -9.71 0.03
C GLY A 292 8.00 -9.78 -0.59
N ARG A 293 7.09 -10.58 -0.03
CA ARG A 293 5.69 -10.69 -0.52
C ARG A 293 4.87 -9.50 -0.02
N GLY A 294 4.00 -8.97 -0.87
CA GLY A 294 3.11 -7.88 -0.50
C GLY A 294 2.82 -6.92 -1.64
N VAL A 295 2.27 -5.76 -1.28
CA VAL A 295 2.05 -4.63 -2.19
C VAL A 295 3.12 -3.59 -1.90
N PHE A 296 3.64 -2.98 -2.95
CA PHE A 296 4.60 -1.89 -2.89
C PHE A 296 3.99 -0.70 -3.64
N GLY A 297 3.72 0.39 -2.93
CA GLY A 297 3.37 1.68 -3.52
C GLY A 297 4.63 2.39 -3.97
N VAL A 298 5.03 2.21 -5.23
CA VAL A 298 6.21 2.86 -5.81
C VAL A 298 5.80 4.22 -6.37
N GLU A 299 6.30 5.31 -5.78
CA GLU A 299 6.02 6.68 -6.20
C GLU A 299 7.04 7.15 -7.25
N LEU A 300 6.54 7.70 -8.36
CA LEU A 300 7.33 8.06 -9.52
C LEU A 300 6.93 9.45 -10.05
N PHE A 301 7.93 10.25 -10.38
CA PHE A 301 7.76 11.49 -11.16
C PHE A 301 8.06 11.22 -12.63
N VAL A 302 7.26 11.79 -13.54
CA VAL A 302 7.40 11.56 -14.98
C VAL A 302 7.52 12.88 -15.74
N LYS A 303 8.51 13.01 -16.62
CA LYS A 303 8.71 14.15 -17.51
C LYS A 303 8.93 13.64 -18.94
N GLY A 304 7.94 13.76 -19.80
CA GLY A 304 7.91 13.07 -21.10
C GLY A 304 8.02 11.55 -20.91
N ASP A 305 9.13 10.98 -21.40
CA ASP A 305 9.45 9.55 -21.27
C ASP A 305 10.42 9.26 -20.10
N ASP A 306 11.01 10.29 -19.48
CA ASP A 306 11.92 10.15 -18.33
C ASP A 306 11.12 9.89 -17.04
N VAL A 307 11.48 8.82 -16.33
CA VAL A 307 10.82 8.40 -15.07
C VAL A 307 11.82 8.38 -13.93
N TYR A 308 11.50 9.11 -12.85
CA TYR A 308 12.33 9.24 -11.66
C TYR A 308 11.66 8.58 -10.46
N PHE A 309 12.39 7.73 -9.75
CA PHE A 309 11.98 7.17 -8.47
C PHE A 309 11.99 8.25 -7.37
N SER A 310 10.85 8.42 -6.70
CA SER A 310 10.70 9.31 -5.55
C SER A 310 10.94 8.56 -4.24
N GLU A 311 10.04 7.64 -3.91
CA GLU A 311 10.05 6.78 -2.72
C GLU A 311 9.20 5.51 -2.95
N VAL A 312 9.17 4.62 -1.95
CA VAL A 312 8.29 3.43 -1.98
C VAL A 312 7.78 3.10 -0.59
N SER A 313 6.47 2.91 -0.48
CA SER A 313 5.83 2.28 0.68
C SER A 313 5.82 0.76 0.49
N PRO A 314 6.41 -0.06 1.39
CA PRO A 314 6.45 -1.52 1.27
C PRO A 314 5.15 -2.19 1.79
N ARG A 315 4.02 -1.51 1.57
CA ARG A 315 2.68 -1.77 2.10
C ARG A 315 1.64 -1.16 1.14
N PRO A 316 0.33 -1.41 1.31
CA PRO A 316 -0.73 -0.64 0.67
C PRO A 316 -0.49 0.87 0.75
N HIS A 317 -0.82 1.59 -0.34
CA HIS A 317 -0.55 3.01 -0.49
C HIS A 317 -1.85 3.81 -0.49
N ASP A 318 -1.87 5.00 0.09
CA ASP A 318 -3.15 5.67 0.34
C ASP A 318 -3.81 6.20 -0.94
N THR A 319 -3.05 6.55 -1.97
CA THR A 319 -3.55 6.79 -3.35
C THR A 319 -4.22 5.54 -3.95
N GLY A 320 -3.82 4.34 -3.51
CA GLY A 320 -4.32 3.04 -3.91
C GLY A 320 -5.74 2.71 -3.46
N LEU A 321 -6.34 3.52 -2.58
CA LEU A 321 -7.75 3.41 -2.16
C LEU A 321 -8.73 3.41 -3.35
N VAL A 322 -8.35 3.97 -4.51
CA VAL A 322 -9.12 3.88 -5.76
C VAL A 322 -9.35 2.43 -6.24
N THR A 323 -8.43 1.50 -5.93
CA THR A 323 -8.53 0.07 -6.29
C THR A 323 -9.74 -0.64 -5.69
N MET A 324 -10.35 -0.08 -4.63
CA MET A 324 -11.63 -0.56 -4.09
C MET A 324 -12.81 -0.42 -5.06
N ALA A 325 -12.69 0.41 -6.09
CA ALA A 325 -13.69 0.59 -7.15
C ALA A 325 -13.17 0.13 -8.53
N THR A 326 -11.89 0.33 -8.83
CA THR A 326 -11.33 0.09 -10.17
C THR A 326 -10.84 -1.32 -10.42
N GLN A 327 -10.64 -2.15 -9.38
CA GLN A 327 -10.11 -3.52 -9.52
C GLN A 327 -11.01 -4.58 -8.89
N ARG A 328 -10.92 -5.81 -9.41
CA ARG A 328 -11.61 -6.98 -8.84
C ARG A 328 -11.03 -7.42 -7.49
N LEU A 329 -9.76 -7.12 -7.25
CA LEU A 329 -9.12 -7.18 -5.95
C LEU A 329 -8.56 -5.79 -5.65
N SER A 330 -8.97 -5.23 -4.52
CA SER A 330 -8.33 -4.05 -3.95
C SER A 330 -6.88 -4.35 -3.57
N GLU A 331 -6.06 -3.32 -3.42
CA GLU A 331 -4.68 -3.48 -2.95
C GLU A 331 -4.59 -4.24 -1.62
N PHE A 332 -5.55 -4.06 -0.72
CA PHE A 332 -5.61 -4.73 0.58
C PHE A 332 -5.83 -6.24 0.42
N GLU A 333 -6.70 -6.64 -0.51
CA GLU A 333 -6.95 -8.04 -0.84
C GLU A 333 -5.78 -8.68 -1.60
N MET A 334 -5.10 -7.91 -2.47
CA MET A 334 -3.86 -8.35 -3.11
C MET A 334 -2.73 -8.51 -2.08
N HIS A 335 -2.62 -7.61 -1.10
CA HIS A 335 -1.62 -7.66 -0.04
C HIS A 335 -1.82 -8.88 0.86
N ALA A 336 -3.03 -9.06 1.40
CA ALA A 336 -3.37 -10.21 2.24
C ALA A 336 -3.14 -11.55 1.51
N ARG A 337 -3.53 -11.63 0.23
CA ARG A 337 -3.28 -12.82 -0.61
C ARG A 337 -1.79 -13.05 -0.85
N ALA A 338 -1.02 -12.03 -1.20
CA ALA A 338 0.41 -12.13 -1.44
C ALA A 338 1.17 -12.66 -0.21
N ILE A 339 0.86 -12.13 0.97
CA ILE A 339 1.43 -12.58 2.26
C ILE A 339 1.19 -14.08 2.47
N LEU A 340 -0.07 -14.51 2.29
CA LEU A 340 -0.52 -15.90 2.40
C LEU A 340 -0.15 -16.78 1.18
N GLY A 341 0.61 -16.27 0.21
CA GLY A 341 0.99 -16.99 -1.03
C GLY A 341 -0.19 -17.43 -1.90
N LEU A 342 -1.34 -16.76 -1.75
CA LEU A 342 -2.53 -17.00 -2.54
C LEU A 342 -2.48 -16.24 -3.88
N PRO A 343 -3.21 -16.70 -4.92
CA PRO A 343 -3.19 -16.07 -6.24
C PRO A 343 -3.76 -14.64 -6.19
N VAL A 344 -3.00 -13.69 -6.73
CA VAL A 344 -3.38 -12.28 -6.92
C VAL A 344 -3.87 -12.02 -8.34
N ASP A 345 -4.49 -10.87 -8.55
CA ASP A 345 -5.07 -10.42 -9.82
C ASP A 345 -5.08 -8.90 -9.84
N VAL A 346 -4.31 -8.31 -10.76
CA VAL A 346 -4.12 -6.86 -10.93
C VAL A 346 -5.00 -6.28 -12.04
N THR A 347 -6.01 -7.02 -12.50
CA THR A 347 -6.88 -6.61 -13.61
C THR A 347 -7.69 -5.37 -13.24
N LEU A 348 -7.49 -4.29 -14.01
CA LEU A 348 -8.36 -3.13 -14.04
C LEU A 348 -9.74 -3.54 -14.58
N ALA A 349 -10.78 -3.35 -13.77
CA ALA A 349 -12.16 -3.68 -14.11
C ALA A 349 -12.91 -2.49 -14.73
N SER A 350 -12.62 -1.26 -14.31
CA SER A 350 -13.26 -0.03 -14.79
C SER A 350 -12.38 1.20 -14.48
N PRO A 351 -12.40 2.25 -15.32
CA PRO A 351 -11.86 3.56 -14.96
C PRO A 351 -12.53 4.11 -13.69
N GLY A 352 -11.74 4.72 -12.81
CA GLY A 352 -12.28 5.24 -11.55
C GLY A 352 -11.37 6.23 -10.85
N ALA A 353 -11.92 6.86 -9.82
CA ALA A 353 -11.25 7.86 -9.00
C ALA A 353 -11.60 7.71 -7.52
N SER A 354 -10.74 8.27 -6.67
CA SER A 354 -11.00 8.48 -5.25
C SER A 354 -10.88 9.96 -4.88
N ALA A 355 -11.67 10.42 -3.92
CA ALA A 355 -11.62 11.77 -3.37
C ALA A 355 -11.77 11.73 -1.85
N VAL A 356 -10.92 12.46 -1.12
CA VAL A 356 -10.88 12.40 0.35
C VAL A 356 -12.03 13.18 1.00
N ILE A 357 -12.53 12.67 2.12
CA ILE A 357 -13.41 13.40 3.04
C ILE A 357 -12.56 13.82 4.24
N TYR A 358 -12.34 15.13 4.39
CA TYR A 358 -11.65 15.71 5.54
C TYR A 358 -12.57 15.91 6.74
N GLY A 359 -12.00 15.94 7.94
CA GLY A 359 -12.71 16.16 9.19
C GLY A 359 -13.31 17.56 9.34
N GLN A 360 -12.64 18.60 8.83
CA GLN A 360 -13.07 20.01 8.83
C GLN A 360 -13.37 20.66 10.20
N LEU A 361 -13.40 19.88 11.29
CA LEU A 361 -13.67 20.28 12.65
C LEU A 361 -12.70 19.54 13.59
N ASP A 362 -12.30 20.20 14.67
CA ASP A 362 -11.53 19.59 15.76
C ASP A 362 -12.53 19.09 16.82
N GLU A 363 -13.00 17.85 16.66
CA GLU A 363 -14.14 17.28 17.39
C GLU A 363 -13.94 15.80 17.75
N PRO A 364 -14.16 15.38 19.00
CA PRO A 364 -14.28 13.96 19.35
C PRO A 364 -15.60 13.39 18.80
N ALA A 365 -15.57 12.15 18.30
CA ALA A 365 -16.76 11.42 17.81
C ALA A 365 -17.62 12.18 16.78
N ILE A 366 -16.96 12.78 15.77
CA ILE A 366 -17.60 13.54 14.69
C ILE A 366 -18.72 12.75 13.97
N GLY A 367 -19.76 13.46 13.52
CA GLY A 367 -20.83 12.94 12.67
C GLY A 367 -20.64 13.31 11.19
N PHE A 368 -21.40 12.66 10.31
CA PHE A 368 -21.43 12.94 8.87
C PHE A 368 -22.88 13.06 8.38
N GLU A 369 -23.21 14.20 7.81
CA GLU A 369 -24.49 14.44 7.14
C GLU A 369 -24.39 14.27 5.63
N ASN A 370 -25.55 14.23 4.97
CA ASN A 370 -25.67 14.16 3.50
C ASN A 370 -25.02 12.92 2.83
N VAL A 371 -24.55 11.93 3.60
CA VAL A 371 -24.03 10.64 3.10
C VAL A 371 -24.97 9.97 2.09
N ALA A 372 -26.29 10.03 2.32
CA ALA A 372 -27.28 9.50 1.38
C ALA A 372 -27.38 10.30 0.06
N ALA A 373 -27.07 11.59 0.06
CA ALA A 373 -27.01 12.40 -1.16
C ALA A 373 -25.69 12.15 -1.93
N ALA A 374 -24.59 11.94 -1.22
CA ALA A 374 -23.32 11.53 -1.80
C ALA A 374 -23.42 10.14 -2.47
N LEU A 375 -24.04 9.16 -1.81
CA LEU A 375 -24.35 7.83 -2.38
C LEU A 375 -25.43 7.84 -3.49
N ALA A 376 -26.11 8.97 -3.71
CA ALA A 376 -27.03 9.14 -4.83
C ALA A 376 -26.32 9.64 -6.11
N VAL A 377 -25.03 9.97 -6.04
CA VAL A 377 -24.20 10.15 -7.24
C VAL A 377 -23.97 8.76 -7.88
N PRO A 378 -24.13 8.60 -9.21
CA PRO A 378 -23.98 7.31 -9.87
C PRO A 378 -22.63 6.64 -9.60
N GLU A 379 -22.65 5.30 -9.51
CA GLU A 379 -21.45 4.45 -9.38
C GLU A 379 -20.47 4.88 -8.27
N THR A 380 -21.00 5.44 -7.19
CA THR A 380 -20.22 6.00 -6.10
C THR A 380 -20.39 5.16 -4.84
N ASP A 381 -19.29 4.95 -4.10
CA ASP A 381 -19.30 4.32 -2.78
C ASP A 381 -18.45 5.15 -1.78
N ILE A 382 -18.67 4.93 -0.48
CA ILE A 382 -18.07 5.74 0.60
C ILE A 382 -17.48 4.83 1.67
N ARG A 383 -16.27 5.16 2.13
CA ARG A 383 -15.67 4.59 3.33
C ARG A 383 -15.47 5.71 4.35
N LEU A 384 -16.26 5.69 5.42
CA LEU A 384 -16.03 6.50 6.62
C LEU A 384 -15.19 5.67 7.58
N PHE A 385 -13.98 6.12 7.89
CA PHE A 385 -12.98 5.25 8.55
C PHE A 385 -13.32 4.94 10.01
N GLY A 386 -14.16 5.76 10.64
CA GLY A 386 -14.55 5.60 12.05
C GLY A 386 -13.48 6.07 13.03
N LYS A 387 -12.56 6.95 12.62
CA LYS A 387 -11.54 7.53 13.51
C LYS A 387 -12.24 8.22 14.70
N PRO A 388 -11.82 7.98 15.96
CA PRO A 388 -12.54 8.43 17.15
C PRO A 388 -12.49 9.95 17.38
N GLU A 389 -11.59 10.64 16.70
CA GLU A 389 -11.36 12.08 16.82
C GLU A 389 -11.06 12.66 15.44
N SER A 390 -11.62 13.84 15.18
CA SER A 390 -11.41 14.63 13.97
C SER A 390 -10.43 15.76 14.22
N PHE A 391 -9.67 16.14 13.19
CA PHE A 391 -9.02 17.44 13.09
C PHE A 391 -9.34 18.06 11.73
N HIS A 392 -9.22 19.38 11.58
CA HIS A 392 -9.49 20.10 10.33
C HIS A 392 -9.01 19.40 9.05
N ARG A 393 -7.74 18.96 9.02
CA ARG A 393 -7.12 18.24 7.88
C ARG A 393 -6.91 16.74 8.11
N ARG A 394 -7.52 16.13 9.13
CA ARG A 394 -7.50 14.66 9.27
C ARG A 394 -8.37 14.05 8.18
N ARG A 395 -7.83 13.11 7.39
CA ARG A 395 -8.63 12.29 6.45
C ARG A 395 -9.59 11.43 7.26
N MET A 396 -10.89 11.65 7.16
CA MET A 396 -11.92 10.93 7.94
C MET A 396 -12.71 9.92 7.12
N GLY A 397 -12.68 10.04 5.80
CA GLY A 397 -13.16 9.04 4.87
C GLY A 397 -12.59 9.23 3.47
N VAL A 398 -13.05 8.39 2.57
CA VAL A 398 -12.80 8.49 1.12
C VAL A 398 -14.07 8.12 0.37
N VAL A 399 -14.33 8.83 -0.72
CA VAL A 399 -15.28 8.45 -1.76
C VAL A 399 -14.52 7.75 -2.87
N THR A 400 -15.07 6.67 -3.42
CA THR A 400 -14.63 6.10 -4.69
C THR A 400 -15.76 6.14 -5.71
N ALA A 401 -15.44 6.32 -6.98
CA ALA A 401 -16.41 6.24 -8.06
C ALA A 401 -15.81 5.64 -9.34
N THR A 402 -16.63 4.92 -10.11
CA THR A 402 -16.30 4.51 -11.49
C THR A 402 -17.05 5.35 -12.52
N ALA A 403 -16.61 5.29 -13.78
CA ALA A 403 -17.33 5.77 -14.95
C ALA A 403 -16.76 5.14 -16.24
N ASP A 404 -17.33 5.48 -17.40
CA ASP A 404 -16.82 5.09 -18.72
C ASP A 404 -15.42 5.68 -19.00
N ASP A 405 -15.06 6.80 -18.36
CA ASP A 405 -13.75 7.45 -18.47
C ASP A 405 -13.28 8.06 -17.14
N VAL A 406 -11.98 8.35 -17.06
CA VAL A 406 -11.33 8.92 -15.87
C VAL A 406 -11.85 10.33 -15.52
N PRO A 407 -11.97 11.30 -16.45
CA PRO A 407 -12.55 12.61 -16.16
C PRO A 407 -13.93 12.54 -15.48
N ALA A 408 -14.84 11.71 -15.99
CA ALA A 408 -16.18 11.53 -15.42
C ALA A 408 -16.14 10.87 -14.03
N ALA A 409 -15.27 9.87 -13.83
CA ALA A 409 -15.09 9.25 -12.52
C ALA A 409 -14.55 10.24 -11.47
N ARG A 410 -13.60 11.08 -11.86
CA ARG A 410 -13.05 12.17 -11.02
C ARG A 410 -14.12 13.18 -10.65
N GLU A 411 -14.94 13.62 -11.60
CA GLU A 411 -16.09 14.50 -11.33
C GLU A 411 -17.06 13.87 -10.31
N ARG A 412 -17.45 12.61 -10.52
CA ARG A 412 -18.33 11.86 -9.60
C ARG A 412 -17.75 11.79 -8.19
N ALA A 413 -16.49 11.37 -8.04
CA ALA A 413 -15.83 11.21 -6.75
C ALA A 413 -15.73 12.55 -5.99
N VAL A 414 -15.26 13.62 -6.65
CA VAL A 414 -15.13 14.96 -6.03
C VAL A 414 -16.50 15.55 -5.69
N ARG A 415 -17.50 15.38 -6.57
CA ARG A 415 -18.88 15.83 -6.32
C ARG A 415 -19.48 15.12 -5.12
N ALA A 416 -19.37 13.80 -5.03
CA ALA A 416 -19.89 13.06 -3.88
C ALA A 416 -19.14 13.36 -2.58
N ALA A 417 -17.81 13.53 -2.63
CA ALA A 417 -17.04 13.91 -1.44
C ALA A 417 -17.45 15.30 -0.92
N SER A 418 -17.70 16.27 -1.80
CA SER A 418 -18.17 17.62 -1.41
C SER A 418 -19.61 17.66 -0.90
N LEU A 419 -20.42 16.64 -1.17
CA LEU A 419 -21.76 16.50 -0.58
C LEU A 419 -21.71 16.05 0.88
N VAL A 420 -20.72 15.27 1.30
CA VAL A 420 -20.60 14.81 2.70
C VAL A 420 -20.19 15.97 3.60
N SER A 421 -20.99 16.25 4.62
CA SER A 421 -20.73 17.36 5.56
C SER A 421 -20.33 16.81 6.93
N PRO A 422 -19.08 17.00 7.39
CA PRO A 422 -18.69 16.72 8.76
C PRO A 422 -19.45 17.65 9.73
N VAL A 423 -19.94 17.12 10.84
CA VAL A 423 -20.70 17.87 11.86
C VAL A 423 -20.32 17.42 13.27
N PRO A 424 -20.50 18.26 14.31
CA PRO A 424 -20.30 17.82 15.69
C PRO A 424 -21.08 16.56 16.04
N GLY A 425 -20.49 15.70 16.87
CA GLY A 425 -21.06 14.41 17.25
C GLY A 425 -22.42 14.57 17.93
N ARG A 426 -23.46 13.92 17.38
CA ARG A 426 -24.81 13.92 17.98
C ARG A 426 -25.52 12.58 17.80
N ALA A 427 -26.33 12.22 18.79
CA ALA A 427 -27.17 11.01 18.72
C ALA A 427 -28.13 11.09 17.51
N ALA A 428 -28.27 9.98 16.79
CA ALA A 428 -29.09 9.92 15.59
C ALA A 428 -30.58 10.06 15.91
N VAL A 429 -31.11 11.29 15.78
CA VAL A 429 -32.55 11.56 15.88
C VAL A 429 -33.23 11.01 14.63
N ARG A 430 -33.85 9.83 14.75
CA ARG A 430 -34.72 9.29 13.69
C ARG A 430 -35.84 10.30 13.43
N LYS A 431 -35.88 10.92 12.26
CA LYS A 431 -37.09 11.62 11.80
C LYS A 431 -38.24 10.60 11.84
N ALA A 432 -39.31 10.93 12.56
CA ALA A 432 -40.44 10.04 12.72
C ALA A 432 -41.23 9.95 11.42
N THR A 433 -40.78 9.09 10.51
CA THR A 433 -41.57 8.70 9.34
C THR A 433 -42.75 7.89 9.85
N VAL A 434 -43.95 8.49 9.83
CA VAL A 434 -45.19 7.76 10.04
C VAL A 434 -45.25 6.67 8.97
N LEU A 435 -45.16 5.39 9.36
CA LEU A 435 -45.38 4.32 8.40
C LEU A 435 -46.78 4.52 7.80
N PRO A 436 -46.94 4.47 6.46
CA PRO A 436 -48.27 4.42 5.88
C PRO A 436 -49.01 3.20 6.49
N PRO A 437 -50.32 3.32 6.78
CA PRO A 437 -51.08 2.19 7.29
C PRO A 437 -50.93 1.00 6.33
N PRO A 438 -50.87 -0.24 6.84
CA PRO A 438 -50.76 -1.41 5.98
C PRO A 438 -51.91 -1.41 4.95
N PRO A 439 -51.66 -1.84 3.71
CA PRO A 439 -52.71 -1.88 2.69
C PRO A 439 -53.90 -2.70 3.21
N PRO A 440 -55.15 -2.28 2.89
CA PRO A 440 -56.33 -2.97 3.37
C PRO A 440 -56.25 -4.46 3.00
N ALA A 441 -56.54 -5.33 3.96
CA ALA A 441 -56.48 -6.76 3.75
C ALA A 441 -57.32 -7.14 2.52
N PRO A 442 -56.83 -8.02 1.63
CA PRO A 442 -57.57 -8.41 0.44
C PRO A 442 -58.95 -8.96 0.86
N PRO A 443 -60.02 -8.66 0.10
CA PRO A 443 -61.36 -9.09 0.46
C PRO A 443 -61.38 -10.60 0.67
N ARG A 444 -61.86 -11.03 1.85
CA ARG A 444 -62.01 -12.45 2.17
C ARG A 444 -62.79 -13.11 1.04
N ARG A 445 -62.21 -14.13 0.40
CA ARG A 445 -62.95 -14.98 -0.54
C ARG A 445 -64.23 -15.45 0.16
N PRO A 446 -65.39 -15.48 -0.53
CA PRO A 446 -66.61 -16.05 0.04
C PRO A 446 -66.31 -17.44 0.60
N GLY A 447 -66.70 -17.68 1.86
CA GLY A 447 -66.59 -19.01 2.45
C GLY A 447 -67.43 -20.02 1.66
N PRO A 448 -67.05 -21.31 1.65
CA PRO A 448 -67.88 -22.34 1.05
C PRO A 448 -69.26 -22.36 1.72
N PRO A 449 -70.33 -22.69 0.97
CA PRO A 449 -71.69 -22.70 1.51
C PRO A 449 -71.83 -23.70 2.66
N PRO A 450 -72.67 -23.42 3.68
CA PRO A 450 -72.78 -24.25 4.87
C PRO A 450 -73.54 -25.55 4.59
N GLY A 451 -72.88 -26.70 4.73
CA GLY A 451 -73.56 -27.99 4.71
C GLY A 451 -72.65 -29.18 4.40
N HIS A 452 -72.04 -29.77 5.42
CA HIS A 452 -72.40 -31.11 5.93
C HIS A 452 -71.54 -31.44 7.16
N SER A 453 -72.17 -32.04 8.18
CA SER A 453 -71.59 -32.28 9.51
C SER A 453 -70.55 -33.40 9.50
N ALA A 454 -69.37 -33.13 10.08
CA ALA A 454 -68.37 -34.15 10.36
C ALA A 454 -68.77 -35.04 11.56
N PRO A 455 -68.41 -36.34 11.57
CA PRO A 455 -68.56 -37.21 12.74
C PRO A 455 -67.49 -36.90 13.82
N PRO A 456 -67.74 -37.26 15.10
CA PRO A 456 -66.93 -36.83 16.24
C PRO A 456 -65.57 -37.54 16.37
N PRO A 457 -64.60 -36.94 17.10
CA PRO A 457 -63.25 -37.47 17.26
C PRO A 457 -63.18 -38.61 18.29
N GLY A 458 -62.35 -39.62 18.00
CA GLY A 458 -61.93 -40.65 18.96
C GLY A 458 -60.84 -40.14 19.93
N PRO A 459 -60.60 -40.84 21.06
CA PRO A 459 -59.73 -40.36 22.13
C PRO A 459 -58.24 -40.39 21.75
N SER A 460 -57.52 -39.34 22.19
CA SER A 460 -56.08 -39.18 21.99
C SER A 460 -55.27 -40.00 23.01
N ALA A 461 -54.19 -40.63 22.54
CA ALA A 461 -53.15 -41.24 23.37
C ALA A 461 -51.78 -40.69 22.94
N ALA A 462 -50.94 -40.32 23.91
CA ALA A 462 -49.65 -39.68 23.67
C ALA A 462 -48.57 -40.68 23.21
N PRO A 463 -47.65 -40.29 22.29
CA PRO A 463 -46.52 -41.12 21.90
C PRO A 463 -45.32 -40.95 22.86
N PRO A 464 -44.69 -42.03 23.36
CA PRO A 464 -43.39 -41.99 24.03
C PRO A 464 -42.22 -41.96 23.02
N GLY A 465 -41.01 -41.66 23.50
CA GLY A 465 -39.81 -41.54 22.66
C GLY A 465 -39.30 -42.86 22.06
N ALA A 466 -38.45 -42.74 21.03
CA ALA A 466 -37.85 -43.87 20.32
C ALA A 466 -36.32 -43.81 20.34
N ALA A 467 -35.70 -44.90 20.81
CA ALA A 467 -34.28 -45.17 20.62
C ALA A 467 -34.00 -45.69 19.19
N GLY A 468 -32.75 -45.62 18.74
CA GLY A 468 -32.35 -45.98 17.38
C GLY A 468 -32.32 -47.50 17.07
N PRO A 469 -32.32 -47.89 15.77
CA PRO A 469 -32.25 -49.28 15.34
C PRO A 469 -30.80 -49.79 15.10
N PRO A 470 -30.56 -51.12 15.14
CA PRO A 470 -29.27 -51.76 14.88
C PRO A 470 -28.96 -51.95 13.37
N PRO A 471 -27.72 -52.35 12.99
CA PRO A 471 -27.24 -52.25 11.60
C PRO A 471 -27.61 -53.44 10.69
N GLY A 472 -27.70 -53.15 9.38
CA GLY A 472 -27.80 -54.13 8.29
C GLY A 472 -26.62 -54.02 7.30
N PRO A 473 -26.40 -55.01 6.42
CA PRO A 473 -25.10 -55.22 5.76
C PRO A 473 -24.83 -54.30 4.55
N ILE A 474 -23.53 -54.13 4.27
CA ILE A 474 -22.97 -53.22 3.26
C ILE A 474 -23.01 -53.86 1.86
N GLY A 475 -23.50 -53.10 0.87
CA GLY A 475 -23.30 -53.35 -0.56
C GLY A 475 -22.53 -52.18 -1.20
N PRO A 476 -21.77 -52.39 -2.29
CA PRO A 476 -20.92 -51.35 -2.90
C PRO A 476 -21.74 -50.31 -3.69
N PRO A 477 -21.30 -49.04 -3.74
CA PRO A 477 -22.04 -47.95 -4.39
C PRO A 477 -21.93 -47.97 -5.93
N PRO A 478 -22.99 -47.57 -6.66
CA PRO A 478 -22.96 -47.44 -8.12
C PRO A 478 -22.23 -46.17 -8.60
N GLY A 479 -21.71 -46.23 -9.84
CA GLY A 479 -20.88 -45.18 -10.43
C GLY A 479 -21.60 -43.90 -10.89
N ARG A 480 -20.81 -42.85 -11.16
CA ARG A 480 -21.27 -41.52 -11.62
C ARG A 480 -21.81 -41.53 -13.08
N PRO A 481 -22.69 -40.56 -13.45
CA PRO A 481 -23.20 -40.42 -14.82
C PRO A 481 -22.16 -39.89 -15.81
N VAL A 482 -22.34 -40.24 -17.09
CA VAL A 482 -21.48 -39.85 -18.24
C VAL A 482 -22.18 -38.73 -19.05
N PRO A 483 -21.47 -37.68 -19.51
CA PRO A 483 -22.03 -36.64 -20.39
C PRO A 483 -22.11 -37.08 -21.88
N PRO A 484 -22.95 -36.44 -22.71
CA PRO A 484 -23.20 -36.86 -24.09
C PRO A 484 -22.02 -36.56 -25.06
N PRO A 485 -21.91 -37.29 -26.18
CA PRO A 485 -20.76 -37.20 -27.08
C PRO A 485 -20.78 -35.95 -27.98
N GLY A 486 -19.66 -35.23 -28.01
CA GLY A 486 -19.40 -34.13 -28.97
C GLY A 486 -18.95 -34.64 -30.34
N ARG A 487 -19.02 -33.75 -31.35
CA ARG A 487 -18.58 -34.03 -32.74
C ARG A 487 -17.07 -34.33 -32.85
N PRO A 488 -16.61 -35.06 -33.88
CA PRO A 488 -15.20 -35.36 -34.08
C PRO A 488 -14.38 -34.11 -34.41
N VAL A 489 -13.22 -33.97 -33.75
CA VAL A 489 -12.16 -33.02 -34.10
C VAL A 489 -11.12 -33.75 -34.98
N PRO A 490 -10.61 -33.15 -36.07
CA PRO A 490 -9.61 -33.81 -36.93
C PRO A 490 -8.26 -34.04 -36.21
N PRO A 491 -7.47 -35.03 -36.63
CA PRO A 491 -6.23 -35.41 -35.94
C PRO A 491 -5.13 -34.33 -36.04
N PRO A 492 -4.25 -34.22 -35.03
CA PRO A 492 -3.15 -33.26 -35.06
C PRO A 492 -2.08 -33.65 -36.09
N GLY A 493 -1.53 -32.64 -36.78
CA GLY A 493 -0.43 -32.80 -37.73
C GLY A 493 0.88 -33.28 -37.08
N PRO A 494 1.85 -33.76 -37.88
CA PRO A 494 3.09 -34.35 -37.39
C PRO A 494 3.95 -33.33 -36.63
N ARG A 495 4.51 -33.75 -35.49
CA ARG A 495 5.47 -32.95 -34.72
C ARG A 495 6.80 -32.80 -35.49
N PRO A 496 7.48 -31.64 -35.42
CA PRO A 496 8.81 -31.48 -35.98
C PRO A 496 9.83 -32.37 -35.24
N ALA A 497 10.80 -32.90 -35.99
CA ALA A 497 11.82 -33.81 -35.49
C ALA A 497 12.81 -33.14 -34.52
N PRO A 498 13.37 -33.88 -33.54
CA PRO A 498 14.40 -33.36 -32.64
C PRO A 498 15.71 -33.09 -33.40
N ARG A 499 16.34 -31.94 -33.12
CA ARG A 499 17.71 -31.66 -33.62
C ARG A 499 18.73 -32.55 -32.89
N PRO A 500 19.79 -33.01 -33.58
CA PRO A 500 20.78 -33.91 -32.98
C PRO A 500 21.67 -33.21 -31.94
N LEU A 501 22.07 -33.98 -30.92
CA LEU A 501 23.04 -33.57 -29.90
C LEU A 501 24.46 -33.46 -30.51
N GLY A 502 25.08 -32.29 -30.34
CA GLY A 502 26.50 -32.10 -30.60
C GLY A 502 27.36 -32.52 -29.41
N GLY A 503 28.48 -33.20 -29.68
CA GLY A 503 29.42 -33.70 -28.67
C GLY A 503 30.29 -32.63 -27.99
N PRO A 504 31.17 -33.04 -27.05
CA PRO A 504 31.73 -32.16 -26.02
C PRO A 504 32.98 -31.37 -26.46
N GLY A 505 33.18 -30.20 -25.85
CA GLY A 505 34.40 -29.41 -26.05
C GLY A 505 34.71 -28.42 -24.93
N GLY A 506 35.85 -28.63 -24.25
CA GLY A 506 36.67 -27.57 -23.66
C GLY A 506 36.17 -26.88 -22.39
N GLN A 507 36.54 -27.42 -21.22
CA GLN A 507 36.64 -26.61 -20.00
C GLN A 507 37.77 -25.56 -20.15
N ARG A 508 37.56 -24.34 -19.66
CA ARG A 508 38.63 -23.41 -19.26
C ARG A 508 38.33 -22.86 -17.85
N PRO A 509 39.34 -22.60 -17.01
CA PRO A 509 39.12 -22.25 -15.61
C PRO A 509 38.67 -20.79 -15.43
N ILE A 510 37.85 -20.55 -14.40
CA ILE A 510 37.48 -19.22 -13.92
C ILE A 510 38.59 -18.72 -12.97
N ALA A 511 39.01 -17.47 -13.13
CA ALA A 511 39.98 -16.81 -12.23
C ALA A 511 39.24 -16.03 -11.11
N PRO A 512 39.83 -15.91 -9.89
CA PRO A 512 39.21 -15.22 -8.77
C PRO A 512 39.24 -13.68 -8.91
N PRO A 513 38.38 -12.94 -8.18
CA PRO A 513 38.23 -11.49 -8.33
C PRO A 513 39.30 -10.69 -7.58
N GLY A 514 39.76 -9.58 -8.17
CA GLY A 514 40.53 -8.55 -7.46
C GLY A 514 41.65 -7.85 -8.24
N ALA A 515 41.31 -6.89 -9.12
CA ALA A 515 42.18 -5.77 -9.53
C ALA A 515 41.38 -4.71 -10.34
N PRO A 516 41.63 -3.39 -10.18
CA PRO A 516 40.91 -2.34 -10.90
C PRO A 516 41.38 -2.21 -12.36
N ARG A 517 40.49 -1.75 -13.26
CA ARG A 517 40.82 -1.41 -14.66
C ARG A 517 41.23 0.07 -14.79
N PRO A 518 42.23 0.41 -15.62
CA PRO A 518 42.62 1.79 -15.86
C PRO A 518 41.65 2.52 -16.80
N ALA A 519 41.53 3.84 -16.63
CA ALA A 519 40.68 4.71 -17.45
C ALA A 519 41.21 4.85 -18.90
N GLY A 520 40.29 4.85 -19.87
CA GLY A 520 40.59 5.12 -21.28
C GLY A 520 40.57 6.62 -21.61
N PRO A 521 41.30 7.07 -22.64
CA PRO A 521 41.37 8.49 -23.02
C PRO A 521 40.09 8.99 -23.73
N PRO A 522 39.81 10.31 -23.70
CA PRO A 522 38.61 10.90 -24.28
C PRO A 522 38.61 10.83 -25.82
N ARG A 523 37.40 10.70 -26.40
CA ARG A 523 37.20 10.70 -27.86
C ARG A 523 37.20 12.13 -28.42
N SER A 524 37.91 12.32 -29.53
CA SER A 524 37.93 13.54 -30.31
C SER A 524 36.74 13.66 -31.27
N ALA A 525 36.36 14.90 -31.60
CA ALA A 525 35.33 15.24 -32.59
C ALA A 525 35.93 16.12 -33.71
N SER A 526 35.49 15.88 -34.94
CA SER A 526 35.93 16.55 -36.19
C SER A 526 34.76 16.51 -37.21
N PRO A 527 34.67 17.38 -38.24
CA PRO A 527 33.68 18.47 -38.17
C PRO A 527 32.74 18.59 -39.39
N GLY A 528 31.70 19.43 -39.26
CA GLY A 528 30.72 19.76 -40.31
C GLY A 528 30.51 21.27 -40.52
N GLN A 529 30.83 21.72 -41.73
CA GLN A 529 30.82 23.06 -42.33
C GLN A 529 29.79 24.13 -41.87
N SER A 530 30.25 25.40 -41.88
CA SER A 530 29.44 26.64 -41.79
C SER A 530 28.77 27.04 -43.14
N PRO A 531 27.92 28.08 -43.18
CA PRO A 531 28.47 29.43 -43.45
C PRO A 531 27.85 30.63 -42.68
N VAL A 532 28.76 31.48 -42.18
CA VAL A 532 28.86 32.94 -42.40
C VAL A 532 27.62 33.85 -42.27
N MET A 533 27.62 34.74 -41.25
CA MET A 533 27.41 36.19 -41.46
C MET A 533 28.10 37.06 -40.38
N THR A 534 28.61 38.23 -40.80
CA THR A 534 29.53 39.17 -40.09
C THR A 534 28.75 40.21 -39.25
N SER A 535 29.17 40.66 -38.05
CA SER A 535 30.04 41.85 -37.76
C SER A 535 29.92 42.24 -36.25
N LEU A 536 30.98 42.60 -35.50
CA LEU A 536 31.57 43.96 -35.24
C LEU A 536 30.57 44.98 -34.63
N VAL A 537 30.78 45.79 -33.55
CA VAL A 537 31.92 46.35 -32.74
C VAL A 537 31.41 46.59 -31.27
N LYS A 538 32.05 46.16 -30.15
CA LYS A 538 33.20 46.70 -29.33
C LYS A 538 32.95 47.97 -28.45
N THR A 539 33.22 47.85 -27.13
CA THR A 539 33.77 48.85 -26.13
C THR A 539 33.03 50.13 -25.65
N GLY A 540 33.22 50.45 -24.35
CA GLY A 540 32.96 51.73 -23.64
C GLY A 540 32.16 51.51 -22.33
N ASP A 541 32.74 51.55 -21.12
CA ASP A 541 33.10 52.74 -20.29
C ASP A 541 31.96 53.79 -20.21
N SER A 542 31.50 54.33 -19.06
CA SER A 542 32.25 54.68 -17.84
C SER A 542 31.38 54.82 -16.57
N ALA A 543 32.00 54.55 -15.43
CA ALA A 543 31.98 55.21 -14.10
C ALA A 543 30.90 56.25 -13.63
N ASP A 544 30.80 56.24 -12.29
CA ASP A 544 30.46 57.33 -11.32
C ASP A 544 29.02 57.60 -10.87
N GLY A 545 28.86 57.81 -9.54
CA GLY A 545 27.71 58.54 -8.98
C GLY A 545 27.16 58.15 -7.59
N ALA A 546 27.93 58.32 -6.51
CA ALA A 546 27.51 58.68 -5.14
C ALA A 546 26.25 58.06 -4.45
N ALA A 547 26.48 57.51 -3.24
CA ALA A 547 25.50 57.44 -2.14
C ALA A 547 25.68 58.66 -1.20
N PRO A 548 24.96 58.82 -0.05
CA PRO A 548 23.75 58.13 0.45
C PRO A 548 22.62 59.11 0.88
N GLY A 549 21.45 58.60 1.30
CA GLY A 549 20.38 59.45 1.85
C GLY A 549 19.20 58.71 2.51
N SER A 550 19.33 58.41 3.81
CA SER A 550 18.20 58.31 4.76
C SER A 550 17.93 59.73 5.33
N PRO A 551 16.76 60.08 5.95
CA PRO A 551 15.93 59.21 6.81
C PRO A 551 14.40 59.49 6.83
N VAL A 552 13.74 58.90 7.84
CA VAL A 552 12.47 59.29 8.52
C VAL A 552 11.17 58.54 8.16
N ALA A 553 10.79 57.70 9.14
CA ALA A 553 9.47 57.28 9.65
C ALA A 553 8.14 57.83 9.08
N GLY A 554 7.10 56.98 9.15
CA GLY A 554 5.69 57.40 9.21
C GLY A 554 4.69 56.27 8.91
N GLU A 555 4.07 55.72 9.97
CA GLU A 555 2.93 54.77 10.01
C GLU A 555 3.13 53.33 9.46
#